data_AF-A0A7D5K7C2-F1
#
_entry.id   AF-A0A7D5K7C2-F1
#
_cell.length_a   1.000
_cell.length_b   1.000
_cell.length_c   1.000
_cell.angle_alpha   90.00
_cell.angle_beta   90.00
_cell.angle_gamma   90.00
#
_symmetry.space_group_name_H-M   'P 1'
#
loop_
_entity.id
_entity.type
_entity.pdbx_description
1 polymer ?
#
loop_
_entity_poly.entity_id
_entity_poly.type
_entity_poly.pdbx_seq_one_letter_code
_entity_poly.pdbx_strand_id
1 'polypeptide(L)'
;MGQSPSTADEYAVDYRISDADRNIHSAWDNSLDPVVTVESGDVVRFECRDAVDRQIDVETTAADVPDVSFDPVHPLTGPVYVEDADPGDVLEVELLDPQHKGWGYNVYFPGEMELGLLPEDFDEPGIHIWDLEGDIGKFVNGIEVPLDPFPGVIGNAPGESGEHDTLPPRDVGGNMDVKHMTAGTTVYLPVEVEGALFSTGDCHAAQGDGEVCVTGVEAPMFVTARFSVRTDMDVDQPQLQTRGPFTPTGVDEPMYATTGIDPNLMEATKKATRHMIGHLHEHRDLTRGEAYLLCSAAMDLKVSEVVDAPNWTVTAYIADSIFPG
;
A
#
# COMPACT_ATOMS: atom_id res chain seq x y z
N MET A 1 -22.65 22.07 7.39
CA MET A 1 -23.59 20.97 7.07
C MET A 1 -23.26 20.50 5.66
N GLY A 2 -22.16 19.79 5.51
CA GLY A 2 -21.80 19.07 4.28
C GLY A 2 -22.09 17.60 4.55
N GLN A 3 -22.89 16.98 3.70
CA GLN A 3 -23.20 15.57 3.78
C GLN A 3 -21.97 14.78 3.36
N SER A 4 -21.52 13.83 4.19
CA SER A 4 -20.61 12.76 3.77
C SER A 4 -21.26 11.98 2.63
N PRO A 5 -20.63 11.87 1.45
CA PRO A 5 -21.02 10.89 0.46
C PRO A 5 -20.15 9.66 0.68
N SER A 6 -20.60 8.76 1.54
CA SER A 6 -20.16 7.37 1.49
C SER A 6 -21.36 6.53 1.88
N THR A 7 -22.06 6.04 0.87
CA THR A 7 -22.81 4.81 1.03
C THR A 7 -21.75 3.72 1.16
N ALA A 8 -21.19 3.56 2.36
CA ALA A 8 -20.49 2.35 2.71
C ALA A 8 -21.50 1.23 2.48
N ASP A 9 -21.26 0.38 1.49
CA ASP A 9 -22.05 -0.83 1.35
C ASP A 9 -22.03 -1.53 2.71
N GLU A 10 -23.21 -1.88 3.22
CA GLU A 10 -23.33 -2.46 4.54
C GLU A 10 -22.66 -3.84 4.51
N TYR A 11 -21.44 -3.95 5.03
CA TYR A 11 -20.71 -5.20 5.15
C TYR A 11 -20.76 -5.74 6.58
N ALA A 12 -20.83 -7.06 6.71
CA ALA A 12 -20.54 -7.75 7.96
C ALA A 12 -19.06 -8.11 7.98
N VAL A 13 -18.43 -8.05 9.15
CA VAL A 13 -17.05 -8.54 9.34
C VAL A 13 -17.13 -9.99 9.77
N ASP A 14 -16.61 -10.90 8.95
CA ASP A 14 -16.63 -12.34 9.18
C ASP A 14 -15.51 -12.76 10.13
N TYR A 15 -14.32 -12.17 9.96
CA TYR A 15 -13.13 -12.48 10.76
C TYR A 15 -12.45 -11.23 11.33
N ARG A 16 -11.82 -11.40 12.50
CA ARG A 16 -11.05 -10.34 13.16
C ARG A 16 -9.70 -10.89 13.59
N ILE A 17 -8.63 -10.26 13.12
CA ILE A 17 -7.25 -10.63 13.45
C ILE A 17 -6.66 -9.49 14.28
N SER A 18 -6.43 -9.75 15.57
CA SER A 18 -5.82 -8.78 16.49
C SER A 18 -4.32 -8.62 16.23
N ASP A 19 -3.74 -7.53 16.73
CA ASP A 19 -2.29 -7.26 16.69
C ASP A 19 -1.47 -8.08 17.70
N ALA A 20 -1.91 -9.29 18.06
CA ALA A 20 -1.22 -10.17 19.00
C ALA A 20 -0.03 -10.87 18.33
N ASP A 21 1.07 -11.10 19.06
CA ASP A 21 2.33 -11.65 18.50
C ASP A 21 2.13 -12.91 17.63
N ARG A 22 1.21 -13.81 18.00
CA ARG A 22 0.92 -15.04 17.26
C ARG A 22 0.34 -14.81 15.85
N ASN A 23 -0.14 -13.60 15.57
CA ASN A 23 -0.75 -13.21 14.30
C ASN A 23 0.19 -12.33 13.45
N ILE A 24 1.43 -12.13 13.91
CA ILE A 24 2.35 -11.17 13.33
C ILE A 24 3.60 -11.89 12.85
N HIS A 25 4.08 -11.48 11.68
CA HIS A 25 5.38 -11.83 11.15
C HIS A 25 6.05 -10.59 10.54
N SER A 26 7.35 -10.67 10.30
CA SER A 26 8.15 -9.57 9.73
C SER A 26 9.04 -10.05 8.60
N ALA A 27 8.64 -11.12 7.93
CA ALA A 27 9.30 -11.68 6.76
C ALA A 27 8.28 -12.41 5.91
N TRP A 28 8.29 -12.18 4.60
CA TRP A 28 7.49 -12.98 3.70
C TRP A 28 8.08 -14.39 3.60
N ASP A 29 7.30 -15.41 3.92
CA ASP A 29 7.71 -16.81 3.77
C ASP A 29 6.46 -17.67 3.48
N ASN A 30 6.52 -18.47 2.41
CA ASN A 30 5.42 -19.32 1.99
C ASN A 30 5.25 -20.61 2.82
N SER A 31 6.08 -20.79 3.85
CA SER A 31 5.96 -21.86 4.85
C SER A 31 5.27 -21.44 6.14
N LEU A 32 4.88 -20.16 6.28
CA LEU A 32 4.16 -19.67 7.44
C LEU A 32 2.78 -20.33 7.56
N ASP A 33 2.44 -20.77 8.78
CA ASP A 33 1.10 -21.25 9.09
C ASP A 33 0.09 -20.08 9.02
N PRO A 34 -1.04 -20.23 8.30
CA PRO A 34 -2.04 -19.18 8.24
C PRO A 34 -2.73 -18.97 9.59
N VAL A 35 -3.02 -17.71 9.91
CA VAL A 35 -3.70 -17.34 11.15
C VAL A 35 -5.21 -17.57 11.06
N VAL A 36 -5.74 -17.55 9.84
CA VAL A 36 -7.14 -17.84 9.51
C VAL A 36 -7.24 -18.28 8.04
N THR A 37 -8.25 -19.10 7.76
CA THR A 37 -8.67 -19.47 6.40
C THR A 37 -10.01 -18.80 6.10
N VAL A 38 -10.16 -18.23 4.91
CA VAL A 38 -11.36 -17.49 4.47
C VAL A 38 -11.81 -17.95 3.09
N GLU A 39 -13.10 -17.81 2.80
CA GLU A 39 -13.68 -18.06 1.48
C GLU A 39 -13.69 -16.76 0.64
N SER A 40 -13.77 -16.91 -0.68
CA SER A 40 -14.00 -15.77 -1.59
C SER A 40 -15.31 -15.06 -1.24
N GLY A 41 -15.23 -13.76 -0.99
CA GLY A 41 -16.33 -12.88 -0.55
C GLY A 41 -16.27 -12.48 0.93
N ASP A 42 -15.49 -13.20 1.75
CA ASP A 42 -15.36 -12.94 3.19
C ASP A 42 -14.65 -11.61 3.48
N VAL A 43 -15.06 -10.99 4.58
CA VAL A 43 -14.51 -9.73 5.07
C VAL A 43 -13.70 -9.94 6.35
N VAL A 44 -12.44 -9.51 6.31
CA VAL A 44 -11.52 -9.60 7.45
C VAL A 44 -11.16 -8.20 7.94
N ARG A 45 -11.22 -8.01 9.26
CA ARG A 45 -10.68 -6.82 9.92
C ARG A 45 -9.36 -7.15 10.64
N PHE A 46 -8.30 -6.51 10.19
CA PHE A 46 -6.96 -6.54 10.75
C PHE A 46 -6.79 -5.42 11.76
N GLU A 47 -6.08 -5.69 12.85
CA GLU A 47 -5.52 -4.69 13.73
C GLU A 47 -4.01 -4.68 13.52
N CYS A 48 -3.49 -3.59 12.96
CA CYS A 48 -2.09 -3.44 12.57
C CYS A 48 -1.34 -2.60 13.61
N ARG A 49 -0.09 -2.99 13.87
CA ARG A 49 0.88 -2.16 14.60
C ARG A 49 1.52 -1.15 13.63
N ASP A 50 2.23 -0.17 14.18
CA ASP A 50 3.08 0.74 13.39
C ASP A 50 4.33 0.03 12.82
N ALA A 51 4.97 0.68 11.85
CA ALA A 51 6.12 0.17 11.08
C ALA A 51 7.24 -0.44 11.93
N VAL A 52 7.52 0.15 13.10
CA VAL A 52 8.67 -0.21 13.95
C VAL A 52 8.26 -1.00 15.18
N ASP A 53 7.09 -1.64 15.16
CA ASP A 53 6.58 -2.50 16.22
C ASP A 53 6.54 -1.83 17.61
N ARG A 54 5.96 -0.62 17.67
CA ARG A 54 5.73 0.13 18.92
C ARG A 54 7.00 0.61 19.62
N GLN A 55 8.12 0.69 18.90
CA GLN A 55 9.35 1.31 19.41
C GLN A 55 9.18 2.83 19.59
N ILE A 56 8.27 3.46 18.84
CA ILE A 56 7.94 4.88 18.92
C ILE A 56 6.58 5.06 19.60
N ASP A 57 6.48 6.06 20.46
CA ASP A 57 5.24 6.50 21.10
C ASP A 57 5.11 8.03 21.11
N VAL A 58 4.02 8.54 21.72
CA VAL A 58 3.72 9.98 21.74
C VAL A 58 4.69 10.84 22.54
N GLU A 59 5.55 10.23 23.36
CA GLU A 59 6.59 10.89 24.15
C GLU A 59 7.98 10.80 23.49
N THR A 60 8.13 10.03 22.40
CA THR A 60 9.39 9.88 21.66
C THR A 60 9.87 11.21 21.10
N THR A 61 11.18 11.43 21.21
CA THR A 61 11.87 12.64 20.72
C THR A 61 12.95 12.29 19.71
N ALA A 62 13.49 13.30 19.03
CA ALA A 62 14.58 13.11 18.06
C ALA A 62 15.83 12.46 18.70
N ALA A 63 16.03 12.59 20.01
CA ALA A 63 17.15 11.97 20.71
C ALA A 63 17.04 10.44 20.82
N ASP A 64 15.83 9.90 20.70
CA ASP A 64 15.53 8.46 20.81
C ASP A 64 15.60 7.76 19.44
N VAL A 65 15.46 8.52 18.33
CA VAL A 65 15.46 7.99 16.95
C VAL A 65 16.68 7.12 16.62
N PRO A 66 17.92 7.45 17.03
CA PRO A 66 19.08 6.60 16.74
C PRO A 66 19.01 5.18 17.37
N ASP A 67 18.16 4.98 18.37
CA ASP A 67 18.00 3.69 19.06
C ASP A 67 16.86 2.83 18.45
N VAL A 68 16.11 3.36 17.47
CA VAL A 68 15.03 2.62 16.78
C VAL A 68 15.63 1.62 15.79
N SER A 69 15.25 0.35 15.92
CA SER A 69 15.70 -0.74 15.04
C SER A 69 14.74 -0.98 13.87
N PHE A 70 15.29 -1.20 12.68
CA PHE A 70 14.60 -1.67 11.47
C PHE A 70 14.81 -3.19 11.24
N ASP A 71 15.35 -3.90 12.22
CA ASP A 71 15.58 -5.35 12.16
C ASP A 71 15.00 -6.04 13.43
N PRO A 72 13.83 -6.68 13.33
CA PRO A 72 12.90 -6.67 12.19
C PRO A 72 12.07 -5.37 12.11
N VAL A 73 11.60 -5.03 10.91
CA VAL A 73 10.63 -3.95 10.62
C VAL A 73 9.37 -4.53 9.97
N HIS A 74 8.30 -3.74 9.89
CA HIS A 74 7.00 -4.10 9.34
C HIS A 74 6.39 -5.33 10.06
N PRO A 75 5.81 -5.16 11.27
CA PRO A 75 5.00 -6.19 11.91
C PRO A 75 3.68 -6.41 11.13
N LEU A 76 3.70 -7.34 10.18
CA LEU A 76 2.57 -7.64 9.29
C LEU A 76 1.56 -8.55 9.98
N THR A 77 0.28 -8.18 9.89
CA THR A 77 -0.82 -8.99 10.42
C THR A 77 -1.28 -10.00 9.37
N GLY A 78 -1.16 -11.29 9.68
CA GLY A 78 -1.40 -12.39 8.73
C GLY A 78 -0.50 -13.60 9.03
N PRO A 79 -0.34 -14.55 8.08
CA PRO A 79 -0.99 -14.58 6.77
C PRO A 79 -2.41 -15.15 6.81
N VAL A 80 -3.27 -14.65 5.93
CA VAL A 80 -4.61 -15.17 5.64
C VAL A 80 -4.50 -16.15 4.48
N TYR A 81 -5.01 -17.36 4.66
CA TYR A 81 -5.18 -18.32 3.58
C TYR A 81 -6.56 -18.11 2.94
N VAL A 82 -6.62 -17.88 1.63
CA VAL A 82 -7.87 -17.69 0.88
C VAL A 82 -8.18 -18.97 0.10
N GLU A 83 -9.29 -19.64 0.41
CA GLU A 83 -9.68 -20.87 -0.26
C GLU A 83 -9.80 -20.67 -1.78
N ASP A 84 -9.40 -21.71 -2.52
CA ASP A 84 -9.42 -21.77 -3.99
C ASP A 84 -8.51 -20.76 -4.72
N ALA A 85 -7.62 -20.04 -4.01
CA ALA A 85 -6.58 -19.23 -4.65
C ALA A 85 -5.38 -20.12 -5.04
N ASP A 86 -5.19 -20.38 -6.34
CA ASP A 86 -4.09 -21.18 -6.85
C ASP A 86 -3.01 -20.32 -7.53
N PRO A 87 -1.74 -20.79 -7.62
CA PRO A 87 -0.71 -20.10 -8.37
C PRO A 87 -1.13 -19.79 -9.83
N GLY A 88 -1.02 -18.52 -10.21
CA GLY A 88 -1.48 -18.00 -11.51
C GLY A 88 -2.86 -17.34 -11.47
N ASP A 89 -3.59 -17.47 -10.37
CA ASP A 89 -4.79 -16.65 -10.13
C ASP A 89 -4.40 -15.24 -9.65
N VAL A 90 -5.42 -14.39 -9.52
CA VAL A 90 -5.28 -13.04 -8.96
C VAL A 90 -6.13 -12.94 -7.70
N LEU A 91 -5.52 -12.47 -6.61
CA LEU A 91 -6.25 -12.12 -5.40
C LEU A 91 -6.74 -10.68 -5.52
N GLU A 92 -8.07 -10.51 -5.52
CA GLU A 92 -8.74 -9.23 -5.43
C GLU A 92 -8.97 -8.87 -3.97
N VAL A 93 -8.46 -7.71 -3.55
CA VAL A 93 -8.56 -7.20 -2.18
C VAL A 93 -9.24 -5.83 -2.20
N GLU A 94 -10.51 -5.79 -1.82
CA GLU A 94 -11.27 -4.55 -1.68
C GLU A 94 -11.03 -3.95 -0.30
N LEU A 95 -10.37 -2.80 -0.23
CA LEU A 95 -10.13 -2.05 1.01
C LEU A 95 -11.41 -1.29 1.37
N LEU A 96 -12.07 -1.71 2.45
CA LEU A 96 -13.37 -1.16 2.85
C LEU A 96 -13.21 0.06 3.77
N ASP A 97 -12.31 -0.04 4.76
CA ASP A 97 -12.28 0.90 5.89
C ASP A 97 -10.94 0.84 6.65
N PRO A 98 -9.89 1.54 6.17
CA PRO A 98 -8.68 1.82 6.94
C PRO A 98 -8.95 2.92 7.98
N GLN A 99 -8.62 2.67 9.26
CA GLN A 99 -8.91 3.57 10.38
C GLN A 99 -7.69 3.75 11.29
N HIS A 100 -7.18 4.97 11.38
CA HIS A 100 -6.12 5.33 12.32
C HIS A 100 -6.60 5.34 13.78
N LYS A 101 -5.70 5.08 14.73
CA LYS A 101 -6.01 5.07 16.18
C LYS A 101 -5.75 6.42 16.87
N GLY A 102 -5.88 7.53 16.14
CA GLY A 102 -5.86 8.90 16.67
C GLY A 102 -4.48 9.55 16.84
N TRP A 103 -3.40 8.86 16.50
CA TRP A 103 -2.05 9.44 16.49
C TRP A 103 -1.17 8.72 15.46
N GLY A 104 -0.06 9.35 15.11
CA GLY A 104 0.98 8.74 14.27
C GLY A 104 2.31 9.47 14.41
N TYR A 105 3.31 9.09 13.64
CA TYR A 105 4.61 9.76 13.60
C TYR A 105 5.14 9.79 12.17
N ASN A 106 6.02 10.73 11.86
CA ASN A 106 6.95 10.58 10.75
C ASN A 106 8.36 10.83 11.28
N VAL A 107 9.33 10.10 10.76
CA VAL A 107 10.73 10.14 11.21
C VAL A 107 11.68 10.13 10.03
N TYR A 108 12.78 10.86 10.15
CA TYR A 108 13.96 10.69 9.32
C TYR A 108 15.18 10.42 10.20
N PHE A 109 16.03 9.51 9.74
CA PHE A 109 17.17 9.00 10.49
C PHE A 109 18.42 9.87 10.29
N PRO A 110 19.43 9.75 11.17
CA PRO A 110 20.73 10.39 10.94
C PRO A 110 21.33 9.92 9.61
N GLY A 111 21.93 10.83 8.85
CA GLY A 111 22.47 10.55 7.52
C GLY A 111 23.46 9.39 7.42
N GLU A 112 24.16 9.07 8.52
CA GLU A 112 25.07 7.91 8.59
C GLU A 112 24.38 6.54 8.46
N MET A 113 23.05 6.49 8.64
CA MET A 113 22.24 5.29 8.39
C MET A 113 21.87 5.11 6.92
N GLU A 114 22.13 6.11 6.06
CA GLU A 114 21.89 6.07 4.61
C GLU A 114 20.43 5.74 4.21
N LEU A 115 19.46 6.11 5.07
CA LEU A 115 18.03 5.92 4.81
C LEU A 115 17.38 7.21 4.27
N GLY A 116 16.45 7.03 3.33
CA GLY A 116 15.66 8.12 2.74
C GLY A 116 16.28 8.67 1.46
N LEU A 117 15.64 9.67 0.86
CA LEU A 117 16.10 10.23 -0.41
C LEU A 117 17.32 11.15 -0.25
N LEU A 118 17.45 11.81 0.90
CA LEU A 118 18.45 12.86 1.13
C LEU A 118 19.30 12.64 2.41
N PRO A 119 19.84 11.43 2.66
CA PRO A 119 20.62 11.17 3.88
C PRO A 119 21.85 12.10 3.99
N GLU A 120 22.41 12.56 2.87
CA GLU A 120 23.56 13.48 2.85
C GLU A 120 23.25 14.91 3.32
N ASP A 121 21.98 15.30 3.38
CA ASP A 121 21.55 16.65 3.75
C ASP A 121 21.15 16.75 5.25
N PHE A 122 20.91 15.60 5.91
CA PHE A 122 20.35 15.53 7.26
C PHE A 122 21.23 14.68 8.20
N ASP A 123 22.30 15.28 8.74
CA ASP A 123 23.21 14.61 9.68
C ASP A 123 22.52 14.20 11.01
N GLU A 124 21.58 15.00 11.48
CA GLU A 124 20.86 14.80 12.75
C GLU A 124 19.45 14.26 12.47
N PRO A 125 18.90 13.36 13.31
CA PRO A 125 17.56 12.82 13.11
C PRO A 125 16.47 13.84 13.39
N GLY A 126 15.27 13.57 12.90
CA GLY A 126 14.08 14.33 13.26
C GLY A 126 12.84 13.45 13.29
N ILE A 127 11.92 13.80 14.19
CA ILE A 127 10.64 13.13 14.36
C ILE A 127 9.56 14.17 14.60
N HIS A 128 8.37 13.91 14.10
CA HIS A 128 7.17 14.65 14.47
C HIS A 128 6.08 13.66 14.90
N ILE A 129 5.53 13.87 16.09
CA ILE A 129 4.36 13.13 16.58
C ILE A 129 3.10 13.87 16.14
N TRP A 130 2.26 13.18 15.36
CA TRP A 130 1.04 13.70 14.79
C TRP A 130 -0.16 13.44 15.71
N ASP A 131 -0.89 14.50 16.01
CA ASP A 131 -2.27 14.42 16.53
C ASP A 131 -3.22 14.27 15.33
N LEU A 132 -3.91 13.14 15.24
CA LEU A 132 -4.79 12.79 14.11
C LEU A 132 -6.25 12.93 14.55
N GLU A 133 -6.94 13.94 14.02
CA GLU A 133 -8.33 14.26 14.37
C GLU A 133 -9.24 14.19 13.15
N GLY A 134 -10.02 13.11 13.03
CA GLY A 134 -10.89 12.90 11.88
C GLY A 134 -10.08 12.80 10.60
N ASP A 135 -10.30 13.73 9.66
CA ASP A 135 -9.69 13.69 8.33
C ASP A 135 -8.46 14.63 8.23
N ILE A 136 -7.90 15.08 9.36
CA ILE A 136 -6.78 16.04 9.42
C ILE A 136 -5.72 15.61 10.44
N GLY A 137 -4.45 15.65 10.02
CA GLY A 137 -3.27 15.58 10.89
C GLY A 137 -2.66 16.96 11.14
N LYS A 138 -2.31 17.25 12.39
CA LYS A 138 -1.72 18.55 12.78
C LYS A 138 -0.20 18.53 12.75
N PHE A 139 0.36 19.52 12.07
CA PHE A 139 1.79 19.79 12.02
C PHE A 139 2.13 21.13 12.68
N VAL A 140 3.42 21.44 12.78
CA VAL A 140 3.89 22.68 13.42
C VAL A 140 3.36 23.93 12.72
N ASN A 141 3.32 25.05 13.46
CA ASN A 141 2.87 26.36 12.96
C ASN A 141 1.42 26.38 12.41
N GLY A 142 0.58 25.44 12.83
CA GLY A 142 -0.82 25.35 12.40
C GLY A 142 -0.99 24.84 10.98
N ILE A 143 0.00 24.12 10.44
CA ILE A 143 -0.14 23.38 9.19
C ILE A 143 -1.04 22.18 9.46
N GLU A 144 -2.02 21.98 8.57
CA GLU A 144 -2.96 20.86 8.61
C GLU A 144 -2.78 20.05 7.33
N VAL A 145 -2.63 18.73 7.49
CA VAL A 145 -2.47 17.78 6.38
C VAL A 145 -3.74 16.93 6.28
N PRO A 146 -4.41 16.87 5.11
CA PRO A 146 -5.52 15.95 4.89
C PRO A 146 -5.08 14.50 5.09
N LEU A 147 -5.93 13.71 5.72
CA LEU A 147 -5.69 12.30 5.96
C LEU A 147 -6.48 11.46 4.96
N ASP A 148 -5.79 10.51 4.35
CA ASP A 148 -6.33 9.52 3.45
C ASP A 148 -5.70 8.18 3.83
N PRO A 149 -6.16 7.54 4.92
CA PRO A 149 -5.48 6.39 5.50
C PRO A 149 -5.42 5.18 4.56
N PHE A 150 -4.27 4.50 4.53
CA PHE A 150 -4.05 3.30 3.73
C PHE A 150 -3.00 2.37 4.36
N PRO A 151 -3.00 1.07 4.03
CA PRO A 151 -1.87 0.18 4.33
C PRO A 151 -0.75 0.36 3.29
N GLY A 152 0.45 0.75 3.72
CA GLY A 152 1.66 0.80 2.89
C GLY A 152 2.11 -0.58 2.45
N VAL A 153 2.06 -1.55 3.39
CA VAL A 153 2.26 -2.98 3.10
C VAL A 153 0.95 -3.71 2.84
N ILE A 154 0.82 -4.25 1.63
CA ILE A 154 -0.24 -5.18 1.24
C ILE A 154 0.30 -6.19 0.22
N GLY A 155 0.25 -7.49 0.52
CA GLY A 155 0.85 -8.49 -0.38
C GLY A 155 0.54 -9.94 -0.05
N ASN A 156 0.81 -10.79 -1.04
CA ASN A 156 0.77 -12.25 -0.93
C ASN A 156 2.18 -12.79 -0.63
N ALA A 157 2.28 -14.03 -0.14
CA ALA A 157 3.59 -14.66 -0.01
C ALA A 157 4.18 -15.00 -1.39
N PRO A 158 5.49 -14.77 -1.60
CA PRO A 158 6.14 -15.10 -2.85
C PRO A 158 6.26 -16.62 -3.05
N GLY A 159 6.31 -17.06 -4.30
CA GLY A 159 6.52 -18.46 -4.67
C GLY A 159 7.94 -18.96 -4.37
N GLU A 160 8.91 -18.05 -4.25
CA GLU A 160 10.26 -18.39 -3.81
C GLU A 160 10.27 -18.78 -2.33
N SER A 161 10.79 -19.97 -2.03
CA SER A 161 10.87 -20.51 -0.66
C SER A 161 11.86 -19.76 0.23
N GLY A 162 11.57 -19.69 1.53
CA GLY A 162 12.43 -19.10 2.55
C GLY A 162 11.99 -17.70 2.94
N GLU A 163 12.72 -17.11 3.88
CA GLU A 163 12.43 -15.77 4.39
C GLU A 163 12.86 -14.69 3.40
N HIS A 164 11.97 -13.74 3.19
CA HIS A 164 12.14 -12.60 2.31
C HIS A 164 11.84 -11.31 3.08
N ASP A 165 12.71 -10.33 2.92
CA ASP A 165 12.59 -9.01 3.57
C ASP A 165 11.26 -8.32 3.22
N THR A 166 10.66 -7.67 4.21
CA THR A 166 9.42 -6.89 4.11
C THR A 166 9.65 -5.45 3.64
N LEU A 167 10.90 -4.95 3.66
CA LEU A 167 11.26 -3.61 3.22
C LEU A 167 10.96 -3.36 1.74
N PRO A 168 11.45 -4.16 0.78
CA PRO A 168 11.19 -3.85 -0.62
C PRO A 168 9.79 -4.27 -1.09
N PRO A 169 9.16 -3.50 -1.99
CA PRO A 169 8.03 -3.99 -2.78
C PRO A 169 8.46 -5.17 -3.66
N ARG A 170 7.50 -6.02 -4.00
CA ARG A 170 7.65 -7.26 -4.78
C ARG A 170 6.56 -7.38 -5.84
N ASP A 171 6.75 -8.30 -6.77
CA ASP A 171 5.75 -8.58 -7.80
C ASP A 171 4.40 -9.03 -7.20
N VAL A 172 4.42 -9.64 -6.01
CA VAL A 172 3.24 -10.08 -5.25
C VAL A 172 2.66 -9.03 -4.28
N GLY A 173 3.07 -7.76 -4.40
CA GLY A 173 2.73 -6.69 -3.44
C GLY A 173 3.88 -6.41 -2.48
N GLY A 174 3.60 -6.25 -1.19
CA GLY A 174 4.61 -5.88 -0.19
C GLY A 174 4.56 -4.39 0.13
N ASN A 175 5.71 -3.80 0.46
CA ASN A 175 5.83 -2.37 0.80
C ASN A 175 5.70 -1.51 -0.46
N MET A 176 4.47 -1.23 -0.88
CA MET A 176 4.24 -0.55 -2.16
C MET A 176 4.09 0.95 -2.00
N ASP A 177 3.64 1.39 -0.82
CA ASP A 177 3.51 2.80 -0.44
C ASP A 177 2.78 3.65 -1.49
N VAL A 178 1.74 3.02 -2.06
CA VAL A 178 0.82 3.65 -3.00
C VAL A 178 -0.29 4.31 -2.19
N LYS A 179 -0.12 5.59 -1.89
CA LYS A 179 -1.09 6.39 -1.09
C LYS A 179 -2.54 6.40 -1.58
N HIS A 180 -2.81 5.95 -2.80
CA HIS A 180 -4.17 5.87 -3.36
C HIS A 180 -4.87 4.54 -3.02
N MET A 181 -4.26 3.67 -2.20
CA MET A 181 -4.86 2.45 -1.64
C MET A 181 -5.79 2.75 -0.45
N THR A 182 -6.69 3.72 -0.63
CA THR A 182 -7.61 4.21 0.40
C THR A 182 -8.91 3.40 0.42
N ALA A 183 -9.81 3.73 1.35
CA ALA A 183 -11.16 3.15 1.40
C ALA A 183 -11.88 3.21 0.05
N GLY A 184 -12.44 2.08 -0.39
CA GLY A 184 -13.08 1.88 -1.69
C GLY A 184 -12.11 1.50 -2.82
N THR A 185 -10.81 1.34 -2.54
CA THR A 185 -9.85 0.85 -3.53
C THR A 185 -9.86 -0.67 -3.60
N THR A 186 -9.85 -1.21 -4.80
CA THR A 186 -9.63 -2.63 -5.06
C THR A 186 -8.20 -2.82 -5.56
N VAL A 187 -7.44 -3.70 -4.89
CA VAL A 187 -6.08 -4.08 -5.25
C VAL A 187 -6.10 -5.49 -5.85
N TYR A 188 -5.40 -5.68 -6.96
CA TYR A 188 -5.27 -6.97 -7.66
C TYR A 188 -3.83 -7.45 -7.50
N LEU A 189 -3.63 -8.56 -6.80
CA LEU A 189 -2.31 -9.12 -6.46
C LEU A 189 -2.10 -10.46 -7.16
N PRO A 190 -0.93 -10.71 -7.80
CA PRO A 190 -0.62 -12.03 -8.32
C PRO A 190 -0.57 -13.08 -7.20
N VAL A 191 -1.11 -14.27 -7.45
CA VAL A 191 -1.01 -15.43 -6.55
C VAL A 191 0.12 -16.33 -7.04
N GLU A 192 1.14 -16.54 -6.21
CA GLU A 192 2.25 -17.46 -6.54
C GLU A 192 2.25 -18.75 -5.71
N VAL A 193 1.44 -18.80 -4.65
CA VAL A 193 1.32 -19.93 -3.72
C VAL A 193 -0.13 -20.23 -3.42
N GLU A 194 -0.42 -21.50 -3.15
CA GLU A 194 -1.77 -21.94 -2.76
C GLU A 194 -2.25 -21.17 -1.54
N GLY A 195 -3.47 -20.65 -1.62
CA GLY A 195 -4.09 -19.83 -0.59
C GLY A 195 -3.60 -18.38 -0.52
N ALA A 196 -2.70 -17.96 -1.41
CA ALA A 196 -2.06 -16.64 -1.48
C ALA A 196 -1.20 -16.23 -0.26
N LEU A 197 -1.60 -16.58 0.95
CA LEU A 197 -0.97 -16.21 2.23
C LEU A 197 -0.85 -14.68 2.39
N PHE A 198 -1.99 -14.00 2.27
CA PHE A 198 -2.08 -12.54 2.30
C PHE A 198 -1.74 -11.94 3.67
N SER A 199 -0.95 -10.86 3.70
CA SER A 199 -0.70 -10.08 4.92
C SER A 199 -0.72 -8.58 4.65
N THR A 200 -0.98 -7.79 5.70
CA THR A 200 -0.98 -6.32 5.61
C THR A 200 -0.47 -5.68 6.89
N GLY A 201 0.07 -4.48 6.79
CA GLY A 201 0.66 -3.73 7.90
C GLY A 201 1.08 -2.35 7.44
N ASP A 202 2.03 -1.75 8.17
CA ASP A 202 2.71 -0.50 7.80
C ASP A 202 1.73 0.60 7.34
N CYS A 203 0.81 0.96 8.23
CA CYS A 203 -0.31 1.80 7.84
C CYS A 203 0.03 3.27 7.98
N HIS A 204 -0.30 4.07 6.96
CA HIS A 204 -0.02 5.50 6.95
C HIS A 204 -1.32 6.30 7.00
N ALA A 205 -1.37 7.32 7.85
CA ALA A 205 -2.48 8.25 7.90
C ALA A 205 -2.45 9.25 6.73
N ALA A 206 -1.25 9.56 6.24
CA ALA A 206 -1.01 10.37 5.05
C ALA A 206 0.39 10.08 4.51
N GLN A 207 0.57 10.19 3.20
CA GLN A 207 1.88 10.06 2.54
C GLN A 207 1.96 10.98 1.32
N GLY A 208 3.16 11.49 1.03
CA GLY A 208 3.47 12.13 -0.24
C GLY A 208 3.80 11.11 -1.33
N ASP A 209 3.63 11.49 -2.60
CA ASP A 209 4.20 10.71 -3.71
C ASP A 209 5.74 10.70 -3.55
N GLY A 210 6.32 9.53 -3.33
CA GLY A 210 7.75 9.27 -3.20
C GLY A 210 8.24 9.01 -1.78
N GLU A 211 7.43 9.22 -0.74
CA GLU A 211 7.79 8.90 0.66
C GLU A 211 9.22 9.35 1.06
N VAL A 212 9.55 10.58 0.70
CA VAL A 212 10.95 10.99 0.48
C VAL A 212 11.88 10.92 1.70
N CYS A 213 11.31 10.83 2.91
CA CYS A 213 12.06 10.80 4.16
C CYS A 213 11.97 9.47 4.89
N VAL A 214 11.81 8.34 4.17
CA VAL A 214 11.70 6.96 4.68
C VAL A 214 10.32 6.58 5.18
N THR A 215 9.55 7.55 5.68
CA THR A 215 8.26 7.27 6.31
C THR A 215 7.18 8.21 5.81
N GLY A 216 5.96 7.68 5.72
CA GLY A 216 4.73 8.44 5.74
C GLY A 216 4.41 8.96 7.14
N VAL A 217 3.12 9.25 7.38
CA VAL A 217 2.61 9.40 8.75
C VAL A 217 2.23 8.02 9.26
N GLU A 218 3.22 7.28 9.74
CA GLU A 218 3.07 5.96 10.34
C GLU A 218 2.06 5.99 11.47
N ALA A 219 1.12 5.03 11.47
CA ALA A 219 0.12 4.95 12.51
C ALA A 219 -0.36 3.52 12.73
N PRO A 220 -0.60 3.11 13.99
CA PRO A 220 -1.33 1.88 14.25
C PRO A 220 -2.79 2.05 13.78
N MET A 221 -3.30 1.06 13.05
CA MET A 221 -4.60 1.16 12.37
C MET A 221 -5.43 -0.11 12.49
N PHE A 222 -6.72 0.02 12.18
CA PHE A 222 -7.50 -1.11 11.67
C PHE A 222 -7.53 -1.04 10.15
N VAL A 223 -7.41 -2.18 9.48
CA VAL A 223 -7.65 -2.33 8.04
C VAL A 223 -8.79 -3.32 7.87
N THR A 224 -9.82 -2.97 7.13
CA THR A 224 -10.91 -3.92 6.80
C THR A 224 -10.88 -4.18 5.31
N ALA A 225 -10.80 -5.46 4.91
CA ALA A 225 -10.71 -5.84 3.51
C ALA A 225 -11.62 -7.03 3.18
N ARG A 226 -12.15 -7.06 1.96
CA ARG A 226 -12.85 -8.20 1.37
C ARG A 226 -11.94 -8.91 0.38
N PHE A 227 -11.94 -10.23 0.39
CA PHE A 227 -11.12 -11.05 -0.50
C PHE A 227 -11.98 -11.68 -1.57
N SER A 228 -11.51 -11.70 -2.82
CA SER A 228 -12.08 -12.52 -3.88
C SER A 228 -10.97 -13.15 -4.73
N VAL A 229 -11.20 -14.37 -5.22
CA VAL A 229 -10.28 -15.01 -6.18
C VAL A 229 -10.76 -14.74 -7.61
N ARG A 230 -9.86 -14.27 -8.46
CA ARG A 230 -10.12 -13.94 -9.87
C ARG A 230 -9.31 -14.85 -10.77
N THR A 231 -10.01 -15.60 -11.62
CA THR A 231 -9.43 -16.52 -12.62
C THR A 231 -9.63 -16.02 -14.05
N ASP A 232 -10.20 -14.82 -14.21
CA ASP A 232 -10.58 -14.20 -15.49
C ASP A 232 -9.66 -13.03 -15.86
N MET A 233 -8.64 -12.77 -15.06
CA MET A 233 -7.62 -11.76 -15.30
C MET A 233 -6.24 -12.29 -14.92
N ASP A 234 -5.21 -11.64 -15.43
CA ASP A 234 -3.81 -11.96 -15.20
C ASP A 234 -3.07 -10.64 -14.94
N VAL A 235 -2.25 -10.61 -13.89
CA VAL A 235 -1.44 -9.44 -13.56
C VAL A 235 -0.04 -9.90 -13.18
N ASP A 236 0.99 -9.30 -13.79
CA ASP A 236 2.39 -9.60 -13.47
C ASP A 236 2.86 -8.90 -12.18
N GLN A 237 2.26 -7.75 -11.87
CA GLN A 237 2.54 -6.89 -10.72
C GLN A 237 1.23 -6.24 -10.26
N PRO A 238 1.17 -5.69 -9.03
CA PRO A 238 -0.07 -5.19 -8.47
C PRO A 238 -0.74 -4.12 -9.33
N GLN A 239 -2.06 -4.22 -9.47
CA GLN A 239 -2.88 -3.23 -10.16
C GLN A 239 -3.99 -2.77 -9.22
N LEU A 240 -4.60 -1.62 -9.50
CA LEU A 240 -5.60 -1.04 -8.61
C LEU A 240 -6.71 -0.35 -9.37
N GLN A 241 -7.91 -0.42 -8.79
CA GLN A 241 -9.03 0.43 -9.16
C GLN A 241 -9.38 1.31 -7.96
N THR A 242 -9.21 2.62 -8.11
CA THR A 242 -9.32 3.60 -7.02
C THR A 242 -10.15 4.81 -7.47
N ARG A 243 -10.51 5.69 -6.54
CA ARG A 243 -11.21 6.95 -6.85
C ARG A 243 -10.39 8.19 -6.52
N GLY A 244 -9.24 8.05 -5.89
CA GLY A 244 -8.45 9.18 -5.37
C GLY A 244 -8.11 9.01 -3.88
N PRO A 245 -7.45 10.01 -3.28
CA PRO A 245 -7.44 11.42 -3.67
C PRO A 245 -6.46 11.77 -4.80
N PHE A 246 -6.92 12.46 -5.86
CA PHE A 246 -6.01 13.02 -6.88
C PHE A 246 -5.87 14.54 -6.75
N THR A 247 -4.75 15.00 -6.20
CA THR A 247 -4.35 16.41 -6.23
C THR A 247 -3.52 16.67 -7.49
N PRO A 248 -4.10 17.06 -8.66
CA PRO A 248 -4.50 18.45 -8.92
C PRO A 248 -5.68 18.64 -9.92
N THR A 249 -6.39 17.60 -10.36
CA THR A 249 -7.54 17.74 -11.29
C THR A 249 -8.81 18.22 -10.59
N GLY A 250 -8.85 18.14 -9.26
CA GLY A 250 -9.92 18.67 -8.42
C GLY A 250 -11.23 17.86 -8.49
N VAL A 251 -11.19 16.67 -9.07
CA VAL A 251 -12.31 15.73 -9.11
C VAL A 251 -11.76 14.33 -8.85
N ASP A 252 -12.16 13.76 -7.71
CA ASP A 252 -12.00 12.34 -7.45
C ASP A 252 -12.94 11.57 -8.38
N GLU A 253 -12.36 10.72 -9.21
CA GLU A 253 -13.07 9.93 -10.21
C GLU A 253 -12.48 8.52 -10.27
N PRO A 254 -13.26 7.50 -10.68
CA PRO A 254 -12.74 6.16 -10.85
C PRO A 254 -11.54 6.16 -11.81
N MET A 255 -10.43 5.58 -11.35
CA MET A 255 -9.21 5.40 -12.12
C MET A 255 -8.77 3.95 -12.05
N TYR A 256 -8.27 3.46 -13.17
CA TYR A 256 -7.48 2.24 -13.19
C TYR A 256 -6.02 2.61 -13.10
N ALA A 257 -5.26 1.84 -12.31
CA ALA A 257 -3.83 2.04 -12.18
C ALA A 257 -3.05 0.73 -12.24
N THR A 258 -1.85 0.83 -12.77
CA THR A 258 -0.92 -0.29 -12.87
C THR A 258 0.40 0.09 -12.24
N THR A 259 0.96 -0.77 -11.39
CA THR A 259 2.27 -0.52 -10.80
C THR A 259 3.40 -1.05 -11.69
N GLY A 260 4.58 -0.51 -11.44
CA GLY A 260 5.85 -0.99 -11.93
C GLY A 260 6.81 -1.00 -10.75
N ILE A 261 7.24 -2.19 -10.34
CA ILE A 261 8.15 -2.41 -9.23
C ILE A 261 9.48 -2.91 -9.80
N ASP A 262 10.58 -2.23 -9.53
CA ASP A 262 11.90 -2.61 -10.06
C ASP A 262 13.06 -1.97 -9.29
N PRO A 263 14.24 -2.61 -9.23
CA PRO A 263 15.47 -1.99 -8.75
C PRO A 263 16.04 -0.85 -9.61
N ASN A 264 15.28 -0.39 -10.60
CA ASN A 264 15.59 0.78 -11.40
C ASN A 264 14.32 1.58 -11.65
N LEU A 265 14.26 2.82 -11.15
CA LEU A 265 13.08 3.67 -11.27
C LEU A 265 12.60 3.88 -12.72
N MET A 266 13.52 3.90 -13.69
CA MET A 266 13.16 4.01 -15.12
C MET A 266 12.58 2.69 -15.66
N GLU A 267 13.07 1.54 -15.21
CA GLU A 267 12.46 0.25 -15.57
C GLU A 267 11.11 0.04 -14.87
N ALA A 268 10.97 0.43 -13.59
CA ALA A 268 9.70 0.52 -12.88
C ALA A 268 8.69 1.37 -13.69
N THR A 269 9.09 2.58 -14.11
CA THR A 269 8.26 3.44 -14.97
C THR A 269 7.83 2.76 -16.27
N LYS A 270 8.74 2.03 -16.93
CA LYS A 270 8.44 1.28 -18.16
C LYS A 270 7.50 0.10 -17.89
N LYS A 271 7.65 -0.62 -16.78
CA LYS A 271 6.76 -1.71 -16.38
C LYS A 271 5.33 -1.19 -16.17
N ALA A 272 5.17 -0.18 -15.32
CA ALA A 272 3.88 0.48 -15.08
C ALA A 272 3.21 0.90 -16.40
N THR A 273 3.96 1.55 -17.30
CA THR A 273 3.43 1.97 -18.60
C THR A 273 3.05 0.77 -19.49
N ARG A 274 3.84 -0.30 -19.50
CA ARG A 274 3.56 -1.51 -20.31
C ARG A 274 2.33 -2.25 -19.80
N HIS A 275 2.17 -2.36 -18.48
CA HIS A 275 0.99 -2.95 -17.86
C HIS A 275 -0.26 -2.15 -18.24
N MET A 276 -0.22 -0.81 -18.17
CA MET A 276 -1.33 0.04 -18.63
C MET A 276 -1.65 -0.16 -20.12
N ILE A 277 -0.63 -0.26 -20.99
CA ILE A 277 -0.85 -0.57 -22.42
C ILE A 277 -1.53 -1.93 -22.58
N GLY A 278 -1.15 -2.93 -21.79
CA GLY A 278 -1.80 -4.26 -21.76
C GLY A 278 -3.27 -4.15 -21.39
N HIS A 279 -3.56 -3.52 -20.25
CA HIS A 279 -4.93 -3.28 -19.79
C HIS A 279 -5.79 -2.60 -20.86
N LEU A 280 -5.31 -1.49 -21.45
CA LEU A 280 -6.05 -0.75 -22.47
C LEU A 280 -6.24 -1.56 -23.77
N HIS A 281 -5.24 -2.35 -24.15
CA HIS A 281 -5.33 -3.21 -25.33
C HIS A 281 -6.41 -4.28 -25.17
N GLU A 282 -6.49 -4.89 -23.99
CA GLU A 282 -7.41 -5.99 -23.69
C GLU A 282 -8.84 -5.50 -23.42
N HIS A 283 -8.99 -4.38 -22.73
CA HIS A 283 -10.28 -3.96 -22.18
C HIS A 283 -10.92 -2.77 -22.91
N ARG A 284 -10.18 -2.05 -23.76
CA ARG A 284 -10.67 -0.82 -24.43
C ARG A 284 -10.64 -0.87 -25.96
N ASP A 285 -10.46 -2.05 -26.56
CA ASP A 285 -10.43 -2.27 -28.02
C ASP A 285 -9.44 -1.34 -28.76
N LEU A 286 -8.30 -1.06 -28.12
CA LEU A 286 -7.23 -0.26 -28.69
C LEU A 286 -6.14 -1.18 -29.25
N THR A 287 -5.54 -0.84 -30.38
CA THR A 287 -4.25 -1.46 -30.72
C THR A 287 -3.19 -1.04 -29.70
N ARG A 288 -2.15 -1.84 -29.49
CA ARG A 288 -1.03 -1.47 -28.59
C ARG A 288 -0.41 -0.11 -28.93
N GLY A 289 -0.39 0.27 -30.21
CA GLY A 289 0.11 1.57 -30.65
C GLY A 289 -0.80 2.73 -30.24
N GLU A 290 -2.12 2.56 -30.38
CA GLU A 290 -3.11 3.55 -29.93
C GLU A 290 -3.14 3.68 -28.41
N ALA A 291 -3.09 2.55 -27.69
CA ALA A 291 -2.98 2.53 -26.24
C ALA A 291 -1.74 3.31 -25.77
N TYR A 292 -0.58 3.09 -26.40
CA TYR A 292 0.64 3.81 -26.04
C TYR A 292 0.55 5.32 -26.33
N LEU A 293 -0.05 5.71 -27.46
CA LEU A 293 -0.33 7.12 -27.77
C LEU A 293 -1.26 7.74 -26.73
N LEU A 294 -2.29 7.02 -26.29
CA LEU A 294 -3.22 7.48 -25.26
C LEU A 294 -2.53 7.61 -23.91
N CYS A 295 -1.70 6.64 -23.50
CA CYS A 295 -0.89 6.73 -22.29
C CYS A 295 -0.07 8.03 -22.30
N SER A 296 0.62 8.33 -23.40
CA SER A 296 1.40 9.57 -23.50
C SER A 296 0.57 10.86 -23.44
N ALA A 297 -0.73 10.81 -23.72
CA ALA A 297 -1.59 11.98 -23.79
C ALA A 297 -2.43 12.20 -22.52
N ALA A 298 -2.76 11.14 -21.78
CA ALA A 298 -3.76 11.17 -20.72
C ALA A 298 -3.44 10.33 -19.47
N MET A 299 -2.38 9.53 -19.46
CA MET A 299 -1.98 8.76 -18.29
C MET A 299 -1.08 9.61 -17.38
N ASP A 300 -1.33 9.56 -16.09
CA ASP A 300 -0.50 10.19 -15.08
C ASP A 300 0.47 9.17 -14.47
N LEU A 301 1.76 9.48 -14.47
CA LEU A 301 2.77 8.69 -13.79
C LEU A 301 3.09 9.32 -12.44
N LYS A 302 3.02 8.52 -11.38
CA LYS A 302 3.40 8.90 -10.02
C LYS A 302 4.50 7.99 -9.53
N VAL A 303 5.49 8.60 -8.90
CA VAL A 303 6.48 7.87 -8.11
C VAL A 303 5.85 7.65 -6.74
N SER A 304 5.55 6.41 -6.38
CA SER A 304 4.81 6.09 -5.15
C SER A 304 5.74 6.10 -3.94
N GLU A 305 6.88 5.43 -4.06
CA GLU A 305 8.00 5.50 -3.12
C GLU A 305 9.35 5.48 -3.85
N VAL A 306 10.40 5.99 -3.19
CA VAL A 306 11.81 5.92 -3.64
C VAL A 306 12.79 5.50 -2.55
N VAL A 307 12.29 4.89 -1.48
CA VAL A 307 13.06 4.67 -0.24
C VAL A 307 13.18 3.20 0.16
N ASP A 308 12.51 2.30 -0.57
CA ASP A 308 12.38 0.88 -0.22
C ASP A 308 13.40 -0.02 -0.90
N ALA A 309 14.66 0.39 -0.79
CA ALA A 309 15.75 -0.33 -1.44
C ALA A 309 15.69 -1.84 -1.15
N PRO A 310 15.94 -2.71 -2.16
CA PRO A 310 16.47 -2.35 -3.47
C PRO A 310 15.43 -1.97 -4.53
N ASN A 311 14.13 -1.98 -4.25
CA ASN A 311 13.08 -1.80 -5.27
C ASN A 311 12.39 -0.45 -5.13
N TRP A 312 11.84 0.04 -6.25
CA TRP A 312 11.03 1.26 -6.26
C TRP A 312 9.73 1.06 -7.04
N THR A 313 8.70 1.80 -6.66
CA THR A 313 7.34 1.68 -7.14
C THR A 313 6.93 2.93 -7.89
N VAL A 314 6.60 2.74 -9.16
CA VAL A 314 5.96 3.76 -10.00
C VAL A 314 4.56 3.29 -10.34
N THR A 315 3.56 4.15 -10.20
CA THR A 315 2.18 3.82 -10.55
C THR A 315 1.68 4.70 -11.69
N ALA A 316 1.11 4.06 -12.70
CA ALA A 316 0.50 4.71 -13.86
C ALA A 316 -1.01 4.71 -13.71
N TYR A 317 -1.66 5.87 -13.82
CA TYR A 317 -3.10 6.05 -13.63
C TYR A 317 -3.77 6.51 -14.93
N ILE A 318 -4.98 6.02 -15.19
CA ILE A 318 -5.85 6.54 -16.23
C ILE A 318 -7.28 6.65 -15.71
N ALA A 319 -7.90 7.81 -15.92
CA ALA A 319 -9.27 8.05 -15.51
C ALA A 319 -10.27 7.30 -16.38
N ASP A 320 -11.26 6.65 -15.77
CA ASP A 320 -12.31 5.93 -16.50
C ASP A 320 -13.19 6.87 -17.33
N SER A 321 -13.33 8.13 -16.94
CA SER A 321 -14.23 9.11 -17.58
C SER A 321 -13.84 9.48 -19.01
N ILE A 322 -12.60 9.20 -19.42
CA ILE A 322 -12.15 9.47 -20.80
C ILE A 322 -12.69 8.43 -21.78
N PHE A 323 -13.15 7.27 -21.29
CA PHE A 323 -13.72 6.21 -22.10
C PHE A 323 -15.24 6.35 -22.21
N PRO A 324 -15.83 5.97 -23.36
CA PRO A 324 -17.28 5.90 -23.48
C PRO A 324 -17.82 4.83 -22.51
N GLY A 325 -18.96 5.13 -21.87
CA GLY A 325 -19.70 4.18 -21.04
C GLY A 325 -20.47 3.13 -21.82
#